data_AF-A0A923LYT4-F1
#
_entry.id   AF-A0A923LYT4-F1
#
_cell.length_a   1.000
_cell.length_b   1.000
_cell.length_c   1.000
_cell.angle_alpha   90.00
_cell.angle_beta   90.00
_cell.angle_gamma   90.00
#
_symmetry.space_group_name_H-M   'P 1'
#
loop_
_entity.id
_entity.type
_entity.pdbx_description
1 polymer ?
#
loop_
_entity_poly.entity_id
_entity_poly.type
_entity_poly.pdbx_seq_one_letter_code
_entity_poly.pdbx_strand_id
1 'polypeptide(L)'
;MMVGVSGTGRSGVKHHYYYCTARRKKLCSKQPVRKEWIEGLVLDHTIALLRDDEILAFIAEQTYQYYLQQNADNSYTQSLHTALDDVNQSMDNLIKAMEAGIYNSSIKQRMDELDEQKCELEAALAAARLKEGLGLTKKHILFFLHSFTNMDYDDQACKKRLIKTFVNSVFVYDDKVVLTFNYSGDDRTITLQEIDAGLPYGVCLPRAVLHQFPNRYHPITGGIFYFYPVFATKNAF
;
A
#
# COMPACT_ATOMS: atom_id res chain seq x y z
N MET A 1 -6.41 8.14 21.81
CA MET A 1 -7.55 8.11 20.87
C MET A 1 -8.43 9.35 21.01
N MET A 2 -8.61 10.06 19.90
CA MET A 2 -9.56 11.18 19.77
C MET A 2 -10.91 10.64 19.29
N VAL A 3 -12.02 11.21 19.77
CA VAL A 3 -13.38 10.81 19.34
C VAL A 3 -14.21 12.04 19.00
N GLY A 4 -15.10 11.89 18.01
CA GLY A 4 -16.05 12.92 17.61
C GLY A 4 -17.17 13.07 18.63
N VAL A 5 -17.47 14.31 19.01
CA VAL A 5 -18.60 14.69 19.86
C VAL A 5 -19.31 15.89 19.31
N SER A 6 -20.56 16.07 19.73
CA SER A 6 -21.31 17.29 19.47
C SER A 6 -21.67 18.00 20.77
N GLY A 7 -21.61 19.32 20.76
CA GLY A 7 -22.17 20.18 21.80
C GLY A 7 -23.20 21.14 21.20
N THR A 8 -24.24 21.46 21.94
CA THR A 8 -25.28 22.41 21.52
C THR A 8 -25.03 23.74 22.23
N GLY A 9 -24.88 24.82 21.45
CA GLY A 9 -24.71 26.17 21.99
C GLY A 9 -26.01 26.73 22.58
N ARG A 10 -25.91 27.87 23.28
CA ARG A 10 -27.08 28.56 23.85
C ARG A 10 -28.12 29.00 22.81
N SER A 11 -27.70 29.17 21.56
CA SER A 11 -28.55 29.47 20.39
C SER A 11 -29.24 28.22 19.80
N GLY A 12 -29.02 27.03 20.35
CA GLY A 12 -29.52 25.76 19.78
C GLY A 12 -28.68 25.20 18.63
N VAL A 13 -27.65 25.93 18.17
CA VAL A 13 -26.75 25.47 17.10
C VAL A 13 -25.87 24.33 17.59
N LYS A 14 -25.80 23.25 16.81
CA LYS A 14 -24.96 22.09 17.09
C LYS A 14 -23.56 22.31 16.52
N HIS A 15 -22.56 22.13 17.36
CA HIS A 15 -21.16 22.21 17.01
C HIS A 15 -20.48 20.86 17.19
N HIS A 16 -19.56 20.52 16.29
CA HIS A 16 -18.86 19.25 16.29
C HIS A 16 -17.38 19.43 16.64
N TYR A 17 -16.86 18.54 17.47
CA TYR A 17 -15.48 18.59 17.97
C TYR A 17 -14.87 17.19 18.04
N TYR A 18 -13.56 17.13 17.96
CA TYR A 18 -12.78 15.96 18.37
C TYR A 18 -12.13 16.24 19.72
N TYR A 19 -12.20 15.27 20.64
CA TYR A 19 -11.52 15.39 21.93
C TYR A 19 -10.92 14.05 22.38
N CYS A 20 -9.89 14.11 23.22
CA CYS A 20 -9.22 12.92 23.75
C CYS A 20 -10.09 12.22 24.79
N THR A 21 -10.34 10.93 24.62
CA THR A 21 -11.18 10.15 25.55
C THR A 21 -10.63 10.11 26.98
N ALA A 22 -9.29 10.12 27.13
CA ALA A 22 -8.61 10.14 28.42
C ALA A 22 -8.83 11.45 29.21
N ARG A 23 -9.29 12.52 28.53
CA ARG A 23 -9.62 13.80 29.18
C ARG A 23 -10.74 13.65 30.21
N ARG A 24 -11.73 12.77 29.98
CA ARG A 24 -12.80 12.51 30.96
C ARG A 24 -12.25 12.00 32.30
N LYS A 25 -11.13 11.27 32.26
CA LYS A 25 -10.43 10.75 33.44
C LYS A 25 -9.35 11.70 33.96
N LYS A 26 -9.25 12.93 33.43
CA LYS A 26 -8.19 13.92 33.73
C LYS A 26 -6.77 13.42 33.44
N LEU A 27 -6.61 12.40 32.60
CA LEU A 27 -5.31 11.83 32.20
C LEU A 27 -4.74 12.48 30.92
N CYS A 28 -5.44 13.46 30.35
CA CYS A 28 -5.01 14.20 29.17
C CYS A 28 -5.53 15.64 29.23
N SER A 29 -4.65 16.60 28.96
CA SER A 29 -4.91 18.05 28.98
C SER A 29 -5.29 18.64 27.60
N LYS A 30 -5.20 17.85 26.52
CA LYS A 30 -5.44 18.31 25.14
C LYS A 30 -6.79 19.00 24.98
N GLN A 31 -6.79 20.21 24.40
CA GLN A 31 -8.01 20.95 24.09
C GLN A 31 -8.84 20.31 22.96
N PRO A 32 -10.19 20.37 23.02
CA PRO A 32 -11.03 19.83 21.96
C PRO A 32 -10.81 20.67 20.70
N VAL A 33 -10.73 20.00 19.55
CA VAL A 33 -10.46 20.66 18.27
C VAL A 33 -11.74 20.66 17.44
N ARG A 34 -12.05 21.77 16.78
CA ARG A 34 -13.24 21.89 15.93
C ARG A 34 -13.17 20.88 14.78
N LYS A 35 -14.28 20.17 14.55
CA LYS A 35 -14.38 19.16 13.49
C LYS A 35 -14.09 19.77 12.12
N GLU A 36 -14.80 20.84 11.78
CA GLU A 36 -14.67 21.54 10.48
C GLU A 36 -13.22 21.95 10.19
N TRP A 37 -12.51 22.46 11.19
CA TRP A 37 -11.12 22.91 11.03
C TRP A 37 -10.16 21.76 10.73
N ILE A 38 -10.21 20.68 11.53
CA ILE A 38 -9.29 19.55 11.32
C ILE A 38 -9.62 18.76 10.06
N GLU A 39 -10.91 18.58 9.75
CA GLU A 39 -11.33 17.87 8.53
C GLU A 39 -10.95 18.67 7.28
N GLY A 40 -11.19 19.99 7.29
CA GLY A 40 -10.77 20.89 6.21
C GLY A 40 -9.26 20.83 5.98
N LEU A 41 -8.47 20.99 7.06
CA LEU A 41 -7.00 20.91 6.98
C LEU A 41 -6.51 19.60 6.35
N VAL A 42 -7.05 18.46 6.80
CA VAL A 42 -6.64 17.14 6.28
C VAL A 42 -7.05 17.01 4.81
N LEU A 43 -8.26 17.47 4.45
CA LEU A 43 -8.74 17.42 3.07
C LEU A 43 -7.89 18.32 2.15
N ASP A 44 -7.62 19.55 2.55
CA ASP A 44 -6.84 20.50 1.76
C ASP A 44 -5.45 19.96 1.44
N HIS A 45 -4.76 19.37 2.43
CA HIS A 45 -3.46 18.74 2.21
C HIS A 45 -3.54 17.47 1.36
N THR A 46 -4.63 16.70 1.48
CA THR A 46 -4.86 15.52 0.62
C THR A 46 -5.12 15.94 -0.83
N ILE A 47 -5.87 17.04 -1.04
CA ILE A 47 -6.12 17.60 -2.37
C ILE A 47 -4.84 18.20 -2.96
N ALA A 48 -4.02 18.87 -2.16
CA ALA A 48 -2.74 19.41 -2.60
C ALA A 48 -1.80 18.31 -3.12
N LEU A 49 -1.76 17.17 -2.43
CA LEU A 49 -1.04 15.97 -2.88
C LEU A 49 -1.57 15.47 -4.24
N LEU A 50 -2.90 15.42 -4.42
CA LEU A 50 -3.51 14.97 -5.68
C LEU A 50 -3.27 15.91 -6.86
N ARG A 51 -2.92 17.17 -6.61
CA ARG A 51 -2.57 18.15 -7.66
C ARG A 51 -1.10 18.08 -8.08
N ASP A 52 -0.29 17.30 -7.36
CA ASP A 52 1.12 17.13 -7.64
C ASP A 52 1.37 15.84 -8.43
N ASP A 53 1.51 15.99 -9.75
CA ASP A 53 1.73 14.87 -10.67
C ASP A 53 3.04 14.13 -10.39
N GLU A 54 4.07 14.80 -9.86
CA GLU A 54 5.35 14.16 -9.51
C GLU A 54 5.16 13.23 -8.31
N ILE A 55 4.41 13.68 -7.29
CA ILE A 55 4.03 12.83 -6.16
C ILE A 55 3.18 11.66 -6.66
N LEU A 56 2.16 11.88 -7.49
CA LEU A 56 1.34 10.78 -8.02
C LEU A 56 2.17 9.74 -8.80
N ALA A 57 3.10 10.19 -9.63
CA ALA A 57 4.02 9.32 -10.35
C ALA A 57 4.93 8.51 -9.41
N PHE A 58 5.40 9.14 -8.33
CA PHE A 58 6.16 8.47 -7.27
C PHE A 58 5.33 7.41 -6.55
N ILE A 59 4.08 7.73 -6.15
CA ILE A 59 3.16 6.79 -5.52
C ILE A 59 2.92 5.57 -6.42
N ALA A 60 2.65 5.83 -7.71
CA ALA A 60 2.41 4.79 -8.69
C ALA A 60 3.63 3.86 -8.85
N GLU A 61 4.84 4.43 -8.89
CA GLU A 61 6.08 3.66 -8.93
C GLU A 61 6.24 2.78 -7.68
N GLN A 62 6.18 3.36 -6.48
CA GLN A 62 6.39 2.62 -5.23
C GLN A 62 5.33 1.52 -5.05
N THR A 63 4.08 1.81 -5.39
CA THR A 63 2.99 0.83 -5.33
C THR A 63 3.21 -0.31 -6.32
N TYR A 64 3.67 0.01 -7.54
CA TYR A 64 3.98 -1.01 -8.53
C TYR A 64 5.17 -1.88 -8.10
N GLN A 65 6.22 -1.30 -7.55
CA GLN A 65 7.36 -2.05 -7.02
C GLN A 65 6.96 -2.99 -5.87
N TYR A 66 6.12 -2.51 -4.95
CA TYR A 66 5.55 -3.36 -3.90
C TYR A 66 4.70 -4.49 -4.46
N TYR A 67 3.85 -4.21 -5.46
CA TYR A 67 3.09 -5.23 -6.18
C TYR A 67 4.01 -6.28 -6.81
N LEU A 68 5.09 -5.87 -7.49
CA LEU A 68 6.06 -6.79 -8.08
C LEU A 68 6.70 -7.66 -7.01
N GLN A 69 7.16 -7.09 -5.88
CA GLN A 69 7.77 -7.88 -4.80
C GLN A 69 6.82 -8.92 -4.22
N GLN A 70 5.54 -8.58 -4.01
CA GLN A 70 4.55 -9.51 -3.46
C GLN A 70 4.08 -10.56 -4.47
N ASN A 71 4.26 -10.31 -5.77
CA ASN A 71 3.85 -11.22 -6.85
C ASN A 71 5.06 -11.82 -7.59
N ALA A 72 6.27 -11.62 -7.08
CA ALA A 72 7.51 -12.20 -7.60
C ALA A 72 7.71 -13.67 -7.19
N ASP A 73 6.65 -14.32 -6.71
CA ASP A 73 6.67 -15.74 -6.35
C ASP A 73 6.71 -16.58 -7.64
N ASN A 74 7.89 -16.56 -8.27
CA ASN A 74 8.21 -17.27 -9.50
C ASN A 74 8.35 -18.78 -9.25
N SER A 75 8.14 -19.26 -8.03
CA SER A 75 8.30 -20.66 -7.63
C SER A 75 7.46 -21.60 -8.51
N TYR A 76 6.24 -21.20 -8.85
CA TYR A 76 5.38 -21.96 -9.75
C TYR A 76 5.95 -22.04 -11.17
N THR A 77 6.27 -20.90 -11.79
CA THR A 77 6.83 -20.84 -13.16
C THR A 77 8.19 -21.54 -13.23
N GLN A 78 9.03 -21.43 -12.19
CA GLN A 78 10.29 -22.15 -12.07
C GLN A 78 10.06 -23.67 -11.99
N SER A 79 9.08 -24.14 -11.21
CA SER A 79 8.78 -25.57 -11.12
C SER A 79 8.33 -26.16 -12.46
N LEU A 80 7.58 -25.40 -13.26
CA LEU A 80 7.19 -25.80 -14.61
C LEU A 80 8.40 -25.88 -15.54
N HIS A 81 9.33 -24.92 -15.46
CA HIS A 81 10.57 -24.96 -16.22
C HIS A 81 11.43 -26.19 -15.87
N THR A 82 11.62 -26.48 -14.58
CA THR A 82 12.36 -27.66 -14.13
C THR A 82 11.72 -28.96 -14.64
N ALA A 83 10.39 -29.09 -14.54
CA ALA A 83 9.69 -30.27 -15.05
C ALA A 83 9.86 -30.45 -16.57
N LEU A 84 9.90 -29.35 -17.32
CA LEU A 84 10.10 -29.37 -18.77
C LEU A 84 11.53 -29.81 -19.12
N ASP A 85 12.52 -29.35 -18.36
CA ASP A 85 13.92 -29.78 -18.51
C ASP A 85 14.09 -31.28 -18.20
N ASP A 86 13.44 -31.79 -17.15
CA ASP A 86 13.44 -33.21 -16.79
C ASP A 86 12.80 -34.09 -17.90
N VAL A 87 11.70 -33.62 -18.50
CA VAL A 87 11.04 -34.29 -19.63
C VAL A 87 11.94 -34.29 -20.87
N ASN A 88 12.54 -33.14 -21.22
CA ASN A 88 13.47 -33.07 -22.35
C ASN A 88 14.69 -33.98 -22.15
N GLN A 89 15.25 -34.02 -20.95
CA GLN A 89 16.37 -34.93 -20.64
C GLN A 89 15.95 -36.40 -20.76
N SER A 90 14.73 -36.74 -20.34
CA SER A 90 14.18 -38.09 -20.49
C SER A 90 14.01 -38.47 -21.97
N MET A 91 13.53 -37.54 -22.80
CA MET A 91 13.43 -37.74 -24.26
C MET A 91 14.81 -37.94 -24.89
N ASP A 92 15.80 -37.12 -24.55
CA ASP A 92 17.18 -37.25 -25.05
C ASP A 92 17.79 -38.61 -24.71
N ASN A 93 17.47 -39.15 -23.52
CA ASN A 93 17.93 -40.47 -23.12
C ASN A 93 17.29 -41.59 -23.94
N LEU A 94 16.01 -41.47 -24.32
CA LEU A 94 15.35 -42.42 -25.21
C LEU A 94 15.91 -42.34 -26.64
N ILE A 95 16.23 -41.14 -27.12
CA ILE A 95 16.90 -40.94 -28.43
C ILE A 95 18.25 -41.65 -28.44
N LYS A 96 19.07 -41.47 -27.41
CA LYS A 96 20.36 -42.17 -27.29
C LYS A 96 20.22 -43.69 -27.26
N ALA A 97 19.19 -44.22 -26.60
CA ALA A 97 18.92 -45.66 -26.58
C ALA A 97 18.56 -46.19 -27.97
N MET A 98 17.77 -45.43 -28.74
CA MET A 98 17.45 -45.75 -30.13
C MET A 98 18.68 -45.72 -31.04
N GLU A 99 19.55 -44.73 -30.90
CA GLU A 99 20.82 -44.65 -31.65
C GLU A 99 21.74 -45.85 -31.37
N ALA A 100 21.68 -46.41 -30.15
CA ALA A 100 22.38 -47.64 -29.77
C ALA A 100 21.69 -48.93 -30.27
N GLY A 101 20.58 -48.83 -31.00
CA GLY A 101 19.84 -49.97 -31.55
C GLY A 101 18.85 -50.62 -30.58
N ILE A 102 18.57 -50.00 -29.43
CA ILE A 102 17.59 -50.48 -28.45
C ILE A 102 16.24 -49.82 -28.77
N TYR A 103 15.44 -50.46 -29.62
CA TYR A 103 14.09 -50.00 -29.97
C TYR A 103 13.06 -51.11 -29.74
N ASN A 104 12.03 -50.82 -28.95
CA ASN A 104 10.91 -51.73 -28.69
C ASN A 104 9.59 -50.95 -28.50
N SER A 105 8.46 -51.66 -28.46
CA SER A 105 7.13 -51.05 -28.33
C SER A 105 6.95 -50.21 -27.06
N SER A 106 7.60 -50.60 -25.95
CA SER A 106 7.54 -49.86 -24.68
C SER A 106 8.26 -48.51 -24.75
N ILE A 107 9.37 -48.40 -25.49
CA ILE A 107 10.08 -47.13 -25.71
C ILE A 107 9.19 -46.15 -26.49
N LYS A 108 8.50 -46.64 -27.53
CA LYS A 108 7.57 -45.80 -28.30
C LYS A 108 6.46 -45.25 -27.40
N GLN A 109 5.79 -46.12 -26.63
CA GLN A 109 4.74 -45.69 -25.71
C GLN A 109 5.26 -44.64 -24.72
N ARG A 110 6.46 -44.84 -24.17
CA ARG A 110 7.05 -43.89 -23.24
C ARG A 110 7.39 -42.54 -23.90
N MET A 111 7.78 -42.56 -25.18
CA MET A 111 8.00 -41.34 -25.95
C MET A 111 6.70 -40.56 -26.12
N ASP A 112 5.62 -41.24 -26.52
CA ASP A 112 4.30 -40.63 -26.70
C ASP A 112 3.81 -40.01 -25.36
N GLU A 113 4.02 -40.68 -24.22
CA GLU A 113 3.72 -40.16 -22.88
C GLU A 113 4.53 -38.88 -22.54
N LEU A 114 5.83 -38.85 -22.87
CA LEU A 114 6.68 -37.68 -22.62
C LEU A 114 6.33 -36.50 -23.53
N ASP A 115 5.97 -36.77 -24.79
CA ASP A 115 5.50 -35.74 -25.72
C ASP A 115 4.19 -35.09 -25.24
N GLU A 116 3.24 -35.89 -24.74
CA GLU A 116 2.00 -35.39 -24.15
C GLU A 116 2.29 -34.53 -22.90
N GLN A 117 3.14 -35.02 -21.98
CA GLN A 117 3.56 -34.27 -20.80
C GLN A 117 4.25 -32.95 -21.15
N LYS A 118 5.10 -32.95 -22.18
CA LYS A 118 5.75 -31.73 -22.68
C LYS A 118 4.71 -30.72 -23.17
N CYS A 119 3.74 -31.15 -23.96
CA CYS A 119 2.68 -30.28 -24.47
C CYS A 119 1.85 -29.67 -23.32
N GLU A 120 1.53 -30.46 -22.29
CA GLU A 120 0.83 -29.97 -21.10
C GLU A 120 1.65 -28.92 -20.33
N LEU A 121 2.94 -29.18 -20.12
CA LEU A 121 3.84 -28.25 -19.43
C LEU A 121 4.03 -26.95 -20.21
N GLU A 122 4.19 -27.02 -21.54
CA GLU A 122 4.29 -25.85 -22.41
C GLU A 122 2.99 -25.01 -22.38
N ALA A 123 1.83 -25.67 -22.39
CA ALA A 123 0.54 -25.01 -22.28
C ALA A 123 0.35 -24.32 -20.91
N ALA A 124 0.73 -25.00 -19.83
CA ALA A 124 0.68 -24.42 -18.47
C ALA A 124 1.60 -23.20 -18.35
N LEU A 125 2.79 -23.26 -18.95
CA LEU A 125 3.76 -22.17 -18.96
C LEU A 125 3.28 -20.97 -19.79
N ALA A 126 2.63 -21.22 -20.93
CA ALA A 126 1.98 -20.18 -21.72
C ALA A 126 0.84 -19.49 -20.94
N ALA A 127 0.02 -20.27 -20.22
CA ALA A 127 -1.05 -19.73 -19.38
C ALA A 127 -0.50 -18.88 -18.22
N ALA A 128 0.59 -19.32 -17.57
CA ALA A 128 1.25 -18.57 -16.51
C ALA A 128 1.78 -17.21 -17.03
N ARG A 129 2.44 -17.19 -18.18
CA ARG A 129 2.93 -15.95 -18.83
C ARG A 129 1.80 -14.99 -19.21
N LEU A 130 0.68 -15.51 -19.71
CA LEU A 130 -0.50 -14.68 -20.00
C LEU A 130 -1.07 -14.04 -18.73
N LYS A 131 -1.11 -14.77 -17.63
CA LYS A 131 -1.56 -14.27 -16.33
C LYS A 131 -0.65 -13.14 -15.80
N GLU A 132 0.66 -13.28 -15.96
CA GLU A 132 1.63 -12.21 -15.64
C GLU A 132 1.40 -10.97 -16.51
N GLY A 133 1.18 -11.14 -17.81
CA GLY A 133 0.93 -10.04 -18.76
C GLY A 133 -0.38 -9.29 -18.53
N LEU A 134 -1.39 -9.94 -17.94
CA LEU A 134 -2.65 -9.32 -17.52
C LEU A 134 -2.56 -8.65 -16.13
N GLY A 135 -1.37 -8.66 -15.52
CA GLY A 135 -1.13 -8.10 -14.20
C GLY A 135 -1.37 -6.59 -14.10
N LEU A 136 -1.40 -6.12 -12.86
CA LEU A 136 -1.47 -4.68 -12.57
C LEU A 136 -0.24 -4.00 -13.16
N THR A 137 -0.41 -2.94 -13.94
CA THR A 137 0.71 -2.15 -14.48
C THR A 137 0.80 -0.81 -13.75
N LYS A 138 1.98 -0.17 -13.78
CA LYS A 138 2.14 1.20 -13.27
C LYS A 138 1.11 2.17 -13.87
N LYS A 139 0.80 2.04 -15.16
CA LYS A 139 -0.19 2.89 -15.85
C LYS A 139 -1.60 2.71 -15.27
N HIS A 140 -1.98 1.48 -14.91
CA HIS A 140 -3.27 1.22 -14.25
C HIS A 140 -3.35 1.93 -12.89
N ILE A 141 -2.26 1.89 -12.11
CA ILE A 141 -2.20 2.56 -10.81
C ILE A 141 -2.26 4.08 -10.99
N LEU A 142 -1.49 4.64 -11.92
CA LEU A 142 -1.49 6.07 -12.20
C LEU A 142 -2.87 6.56 -12.67
N PHE A 143 -3.51 5.81 -13.57
CA PHE A 143 -4.88 6.09 -14.01
C PHE A 143 -5.88 6.08 -12.83
N PHE A 144 -5.76 5.09 -11.94
CA PHE A 144 -6.58 5.04 -10.73
C PHE A 144 -6.34 6.26 -9.82
N LEU A 145 -5.09 6.69 -9.62
CA LEU A 145 -4.79 7.88 -8.83
C LEU A 145 -5.37 9.16 -9.45
N HIS A 146 -5.26 9.34 -10.76
CA HIS A 146 -5.88 10.47 -11.47
C HIS A 146 -7.41 10.44 -11.42
N SER A 147 -8.04 9.28 -11.19
CA SER A 147 -9.49 9.26 -11.00
C SER A 147 -9.96 10.08 -9.79
N PHE A 148 -9.06 10.37 -8.83
CA PHE A 148 -9.36 11.20 -7.66
C PHE A 148 -9.21 12.70 -7.90
N THR A 149 -8.54 13.13 -8.98
CA THR A 149 -8.33 14.57 -9.28
C THR A 149 -9.59 15.24 -9.82
N ASN A 150 -10.49 14.46 -10.41
CA ASN A 150 -11.70 14.95 -11.08
C ASN A 150 -12.98 14.75 -10.26
N MET A 151 -12.86 14.41 -8.97
CA MET A 151 -14.01 14.21 -8.10
C MET A 151 -14.51 15.54 -7.51
N ASP A 152 -15.79 15.60 -7.19
CA ASP A 152 -16.37 16.69 -6.42
C ASP A 152 -15.92 16.59 -4.95
N TYR A 153 -15.07 17.52 -4.53
CA TYR A 153 -14.55 17.56 -3.16
C TYR A 153 -15.51 18.13 -2.14
N ASP A 154 -16.69 18.63 -2.53
CA ASP A 154 -17.71 19.08 -1.59
C ASP A 154 -18.59 17.92 -1.09
N ASP A 155 -18.71 16.86 -1.88
CA ASP A 155 -19.44 15.65 -1.52
C ASP A 155 -18.81 14.91 -0.33
N GLN A 156 -19.64 14.59 0.67
CA GLN A 156 -19.19 13.91 1.88
C GLN A 156 -18.70 12.48 1.60
N ALA A 157 -19.30 11.77 0.63
CA ALA A 157 -18.84 10.42 0.30
C ALA A 157 -17.47 10.43 -0.40
N CYS A 158 -17.24 11.40 -1.28
CA CYS A 158 -15.95 11.70 -1.87
C CYS A 158 -14.89 12.02 -0.80
N LYS A 159 -15.17 12.95 0.12
CA LYS A 159 -14.27 13.29 1.25
C LYS A 159 -13.85 12.04 2.03
N LYS A 160 -14.82 11.20 2.42
CA LYS A 160 -14.56 9.94 3.11
C LYS A 160 -13.62 9.03 2.33
N ARG A 161 -13.88 8.89 1.02
CA ARG A 161 -13.09 8.03 0.14
C ARG A 161 -11.65 8.53 0.04
N LEU A 162 -11.45 9.83 -0.13
CA LEU A 162 -10.12 10.46 -0.17
C LEU A 162 -9.32 10.19 1.09
N ILE A 163 -9.91 10.50 2.26
CA ILE A 163 -9.23 10.28 3.53
C ILE A 163 -8.90 8.81 3.72
N LYS A 164 -9.84 7.90 3.43
CA LYS A 164 -9.60 6.45 3.56
C LYS A 164 -8.49 5.94 2.65
N THR A 165 -8.38 6.49 1.44
CA THR A 165 -7.40 6.04 0.44
C THR A 165 -6.01 6.62 0.68
N PHE A 166 -5.90 7.91 1.01
CA PHE A 166 -4.60 8.60 1.06
C PHE A 166 -4.07 8.80 2.48
N VAL A 167 -4.93 8.94 3.49
CA VAL A 167 -4.51 9.21 4.86
C VAL A 167 -4.38 7.91 5.65
N ASN A 168 -3.25 7.75 6.32
CA ASN A 168 -2.99 6.64 7.24
C ASN A 168 -3.38 7.03 8.68
N SER A 169 -2.85 8.14 9.19
CA SER A 169 -3.14 8.64 10.53
C SER A 169 -3.01 10.16 10.64
N VAL A 170 -3.70 10.73 11.65
CA VAL A 170 -3.67 12.15 11.99
C VAL A 170 -3.34 12.27 13.46
N PHE A 171 -2.22 12.91 13.79
CA PHE A 171 -1.82 13.22 15.16
C PHE A 171 -2.00 14.69 15.44
N VAL A 172 -2.78 15.01 16.49
CA VAL A 172 -3.14 16.38 16.83
C VAL A 172 -2.48 16.76 18.14
N TYR A 173 -1.51 17.66 18.08
CA TYR A 173 -0.81 18.24 19.23
C TYR A 173 -1.40 19.61 19.58
N ASP A 174 -0.88 20.26 20.61
CA ASP A 174 -1.31 21.62 20.96
C ASP A 174 -0.71 22.68 20.01
N ASP A 175 0.42 22.37 19.38
CA ASP A 175 1.24 23.28 18.56
C ASP A 175 1.39 22.82 17.10
N LYS A 176 0.96 21.60 16.75
CA LYS A 176 1.11 21.03 15.39
C LYS A 176 0.12 19.91 15.07
N VAL A 177 -0.02 19.58 13.79
CA VAL A 177 -0.81 18.45 13.29
C VAL A 177 0.02 17.61 12.34
N VAL A 178 0.34 16.37 12.71
CA VAL A 178 1.12 15.46 11.87
C VAL A 178 0.19 14.59 11.05
N LEU A 179 0.36 14.61 9.72
CA LEU A 179 -0.43 13.81 8.78
C LEU A 179 0.45 12.72 8.17
N THR A 180 0.10 11.47 8.39
CA THR A 180 0.79 10.35 7.74
C THR A 180 -0.08 9.87 6.59
N PHE A 181 0.54 9.64 5.44
CA PHE A 181 -0.16 9.21 4.24
C PHE A 181 0.21 7.77 3.90
N ASN A 182 -0.71 7.04 3.26
CA ASN A 182 -0.52 5.62 2.93
C ASN A 182 0.63 5.36 1.92
N TYR A 183 1.18 6.40 1.29
CA TYR A 183 2.23 6.25 0.28
C TYR A 183 3.63 6.66 0.75
N SER A 184 3.73 7.36 1.87
CA SER A 184 5.01 7.83 2.40
C SER A 184 5.48 6.81 3.44
N GLY A 185 6.67 6.23 3.24
CA GLY A 185 7.34 5.46 4.29
C GLY A 185 7.76 6.32 5.49
N ASP A 186 7.72 7.65 5.34
CA ASP A 186 8.02 8.65 6.37
C ASP A 186 6.80 9.53 6.70
N ASP A 187 6.65 9.86 7.98
CA ASP A 187 5.56 10.68 8.52
C ASP A 187 5.69 12.15 8.06
N ARG A 188 4.71 12.66 7.29
CA ARG A 188 4.67 14.10 6.94
C ARG A 188 4.19 14.92 8.15
N THR A 189 5.12 15.59 8.82
CA THR A 189 4.83 16.52 9.91
C THR A 189 4.43 17.87 9.33
N ILE A 190 3.23 18.35 9.67
CA ILE A 190 2.81 19.73 9.36
C ILE A 190 2.72 20.51 10.68
N THR A 191 3.34 21.68 10.74
CA THR A 191 3.31 22.52 11.95
C THR A 191 2.22 23.58 11.88
N LEU A 192 1.68 24.05 13.01
CA LEU A 192 0.69 25.15 12.98
C LEU A 192 1.27 26.41 12.34
N GLN A 193 2.59 26.63 12.46
CA GLN A 193 3.28 27.75 11.83
C GLN A 193 3.28 27.65 10.30
N GLU A 194 3.40 26.45 9.73
CA GLU A 194 3.29 26.24 8.27
C GLU A 194 1.86 26.46 7.77
N ILE A 195 0.87 26.12 8.59
CA ILE A 195 -0.55 26.35 8.32
C ILE A 195 -0.86 27.86 8.34
N ASP A 196 -0.33 28.58 9.33
CA ASP A 196 -0.55 30.02 9.50
C ASP A 196 0.23 30.88 8.48
N ALA A 197 1.34 30.36 7.94
CA ALA A 197 2.22 31.09 7.01
C ALA A 197 1.84 30.95 5.52
N GLY A 198 0.86 30.10 5.17
CA GLY A 198 0.39 29.95 3.78
C GLY A 198 1.47 29.54 2.77
N LEU A 199 2.54 28.86 3.22
CA LEU A 199 3.70 28.57 2.38
C LEU A 199 3.37 27.53 1.28
N PRO A 200 3.86 27.73 0.04
CA PRO A 200 3.62 26.81 -1.06
C PRO A 200 4.29 25.46 -0.81
N TYR A 201 3.48 24.42 -0.93
CA TYR A 201 3.82 23.02 -0.68
C TYR A 201 4.83 22.52 -1.71
N GLY A 202 6.03 22.11 -1.29
CA GLY A 202 7.05 21.61 -2.22
C GLY A 202 8.45 21.40 -1.65
N VAL A 203 8.60 21.07 -0.37
CA VAL A 203 9.92 20.70 0.17
C VAL A 203 9.82 19.36 0.88
N CYS A 204 10.28 18.32 0.20
CA CYS A 204 10.75 17.12 0.85
C CYS A 204 11.95 17.55 1.71
N LEU A 205 11.86 17.43 3.04
CA LEU A 205 13.00 17.72 3.91
C LEU A 205 14.20 16.87 3.45
N PRO A 206 15.40 17.45 3.28
CA PRO A 206 16.55 16.69 2.86
C PRO A 206 16.85 15.58 3.87
N ARG A 207 17.20 14.41 3.33
CA ARG A 207 17.59 13.14 3.99
C ARG A 207 18.58 13.28 5.17
N ALA A 208 19.18 14.45 5.38
CA ALA A 208 20.14 14.75 6.44
C ALA A 208 19.55 14.84 7.86
N VAL A 209 18.23 14.95 8.04
CA VAL A 209 17.60 15.04 9.38
C VAL A 209 17.23 13.65 9.96
N LEU A 210 17.36 12.57 9.16
CA LEU A 210 17.04 11.20 9.58
C LEU A 210 18.06 10.55 10.53
N HIS A 211 19.22 11.19 10.78
CA HIS A 211 20.27 10.61 11.63
C HIS A 211 20.10 10.82 13.15
N GLN A 212 19.00 11.42 13.62
CA GLN A 212 18.77 11.60 15.06
C GLN A 212 17.69 10.71 15.68
N PHE A 213 17.06 9.82 14.92
CA PHE A 213 16.12 8.85 15.49
C PHE A 213 16.66 7.44 15.32
N PRO A 214 16.89 6.70 16.42
CA PRO A 214 17.50 5.38 16.33
C PRO A 214 16.53 4.43 15.63
N ASN A 215 16.95 3.99 14.45
CA ASN A 215 16.46 2.81 13.76
C ASN A 215 16.52 1.60 14.73
N ARG A 216 15.39 1.18 15.28
CA ARG A 216 15.26 -0.16 15.86
C ARG A 216 13.93 -0.77 15.46
N TYR A 217 13.95 -1.40 14.29
CA TYR A 217 13.18 -2.61 14.05
C TYR A 217 14.10 -3.81 14.28
N HIS A 218 13.81 -4.60 15.32
CA HIS A 218 14.28 -5.98 15.41
C HIS A 218 13.15 -6.89 15.89
N PRO A 219 12.92 -8.04 15.23
CA PRO A 219 11.88 -8.98 15.62
C PRO A 219 12.47 -9.99 16.60
N ILE A 220 12.06 -9.98 17.87
CA ILE A 220 12.30 -11.15 18.75
C ILE A 220 11.11 -11.35 19.68
N THR A 221 10.64 -12.59 19.65
CA THR A 221 9.69 -13.28 20.53
C THR A 221 9.84 -12.95 22.02
N GLY A 222 8.69 -12.80 22.69
CA GLY A 222 8.56 -13.00 24.14
C GLY A 222 8.40 -11.72 24.96
N GLY A 223 7.14 -11.46 25.36
CA GLY A 223 6.81 -10.83 26.63
C GLY A 223 7.10 -9.34 26.83
N ILE A 224 6.01 -8.60 27.12
CA ILE A 224 5.93 -7.52 28.12
C ILE A 224 6.01 -6.05 27.61
N PHE A 225 4.93 -5.33 27.95
CA PHE A 225 4.64 -3.87 28.00
C PHE A 225 4.64 -3.03 26.70
N TYR A 226 3.48 -2.95 26.06
CA TYR A 226 3.13 -1.86 25.14
C TYR A 226 2.71 -0.60 25.92
N PHE A 227 3.59 0.40 25.99
CA PHE A 227 3.16 1.79 26.21
C PHE A 227 2.70 2.38 24.87
N TYR A 228 1.40 2.27 24.62
CA TYR A 228 0.73 3.01 23.56
C TYR A 228 0.51 4.48 23.96
N PRO A 229 0.57 5.39 22.97
CA PRO A 229 -0.55 6.27 22.72
C PRO A 229 -1.27 5.81 21.45
N VAL A 230 -2.44 5.26 21.72
CA VAL A 230 -3.41 4.56 20.87
C VAL A 230 -4.00 5.42 19.73
N PHE A 231 -3.84 4.90 18.50
CA PHE A 231 -4.75 4.80 17.31
C PHE A 231 -5.68 5.99 16.99
N ALA A 232 -5.61 6.56 15.77
CA ALA A 232 -6.14 6.08 14.47
C ALA A 232 -7.68 6.06 14.40
N THR A 233 -8.24 7.03 13.68
CA THR A 233 -9.67 7.14 13.38
C THR A 233 -9.90 6.83 11.90
N LYS A 234 -10.01 5.54 11.54
CA LYS A 234 -10.53 5.13 10.21
C LYS A 234 -12.08 5.13 10.13
N ASN A 235 -12.78 5.38 11.24
CA ASN A 235 -14.25 5.22 11.33
C ASN A 235 -15.04 6.52 11.63
N ALA A 236 -14.46 7.71 11.46
CA ALA A 236 -15.14 8.97 11.84
C ALA A 236 -15.43 9.94 10.68
N PHE A 237 -15.10 9.57 9.45
CA PHE A 237 -15.46 10.35 8.27
C PHE A 237 -16.77 9.86 7.69
#